data_AF-A0A7S9CM18-F1
#
_entry.id   AF-A0A7S9CM18-F1
#
_cell.length_a   1.000
_cell.length_b   1.000
_cell.length_c   1.000
_cell.angle_alpha   90.00
_cell.angle_beta   90.00
_cell.angle_gamma   90.00
#
_symmetry.space_group_name_H-M   'P 1'
#
loop_
_entity.id
_entity.type
_entity.pdbx_description
1 polymer ?
#
loop_
_entity_poly.entity_id
_entity_poly.type
_entity_poly.pdbx_seq_one_letter_code
_entity_poly.pdbx_strand_id
1 'polypeptide(L)'
;MKKRFLIAAGLAVAIATAALAQAISTGNEFATQTAGKSVVGTVQMFWNAALGYAQPVSSTTPLPVSAGTGTNLAPFAAYSKATIARPNNTTTYTANTGWNNATSAATGFFSLTTACRVNGGQVLIPRIDIWSSANPATKLTGVVWLFSAVPGTNVSDNATFTIAAADFANLTGSVQGFAFTLGNAQTNSGASNSGASLTGTTFQAQCASGTTTITGMVEVTNAYVPAANEVLTVGVATIGAN
;
A
#
# COMPACT_ATOMS: atom_id res chain seq x y z
N MET A 1 -25.88 -18.51 -31.83
CA MET A 1 -26.37 -17.23 -32.38
C MET A 1 -25.42 -16.10 -31.98
N LYS A 2 -24.72 -15.49 -32.95
CA LYS A 2 -23.76 -14.40 -32.75
C LYS A 2 -24.51 -13.06 -32.63
N LYS A 3 -24.49 -12.41 -31.45
CA LYS A 3 -24.96 -11.02 -31.29
C LYS A 3 -23.81 -10.05 -31.54
N ARG A 4 -23.97 -9.17 -32.52
CA ARG A 4 -23.07 -8.03 -32.81
C ARG A 4 -23.70 -6.78 -32.20
N PHE A 5 -22.93 -6.01 -31.44
CA PHE A 5 -23.31 -4.65 -31.04
C PHE A 5 -22.31 -3.65 -31.60
N LEU A 6 -22.86 -2.58 -32.16
CA LEU A 6 -22.21 -1.54 -32.94
C LEU A 6 -21.79 -0.41 -31.98
N ILE A 7 -20.53 0.02 -32.03
CA ILE A 7 -20.06 1.21 -31.30
C ILE A 7 -19.90 2.34 -32.32
N ALA A 8 -20.76 3.35 -32.22
CA ALA A 8 -20.65 4.57 -33.03
C ALA A 8 -19.94 5.64 -32.20
N ALA A 9 -18.68 5.92 -32.52
CA ALA A 9 -17.94 7.06 -31.97
C ALA A 9 -17.98 8.20 -32.97
N GLY A 10 -18.86 9.18 -32.74
CA GLY A 10 -18.85 10.45 -33.48
C GLY A 10 -17.94 11.44 -32.78
N LEU A 11 -16.69 11.55 -33.22
CA LEU A 11 -15.76 12.60 -32.77
C LEU A 11 -15.75 13.73 -33.80
N ALA A 12 -16.52 14.78 -33.56
CA ALA A 12 -16.37 16.03 -34.29
C ALA A 12 -15.31 16.88 -33.59
N VAL A 13 -14.14 17.02 -34.23
CA VAL A 13 -13.04 17.86 -33.74
C VAL A 13 -13.20 19.27 -34.31
N ALA A 14 -13.48 20.23 -33.44
CA ALA A 14 -13.44 21.65 -33.78
C ALA A 14 -12.06 22.22 -33.41
N ILE A 15 -11.36 22.77 -34.39
CA ILE A 15 -10.05 23.39 -34.20
C ILE A 15 -10.27 24.88 -34.00
N ALA A 16 -9.92 25.39 -32.81
CA ALA A 16 -9.83 26.82 -32.55
C ALA A 16 -8.38 27.27 -32.73
N THR A 17 -8.10 28.10 -33.73
CA THR A 17 -6.85 28.87 -33.80
C THR A 17 -7.03 30.17 -33.05
N ALA A 18 -6.60 30.20 -31.79
CA ALA A 18 -6.43 31.44 -31.03
C ALA A 18 -4.94 31.64 -30.75
N ALA A 19 -4.34 32.64 -31.40
CA ALA A 19 -3.01 33.10 -31.04
C ALA A 19 -3.14 34.16 -29.94
N LEU A 20 -2.70 33.83 -28.73
CA LEU A 20 -2.60 34.80 -27.64
C LEU A 20 -1.18 35.39 -27.63
N ALA A 21 -1.08 36.72 -27.64
CA ALA A 21 0.16 37.40 -27.37
C ALA A 21 0.56 37.20 -25.90
N GLN A 22 1.84 36.91 -25.65
CA GLN A 22 2.37 36.82 -24.29
C GLN A 22 2.68 38.24 -23.78
N ALA A 23 2.13 38.59 -22.62
CA ALA A 23 2.44 39.81 -21.90
C ALA A 23 3.35 39.52 -20.71
N ILE A 24 4.29 40.40 -20.41
CA ILE A 24 5.13 40.35 -19.21
C ILE A 24 4.32 40.94 -18.05
N SER A 25 4.02 40.16 -17.01
CA SER A 25 3.38 40.68 -15.79
C SER A 25 4.43 41.17 -14.80
N THR A 26 4.17 42.30 -14.13
CA THR A 26 4.99 42.78 -13.02
C THR A 26 4.64 42.06 -11.71
N GLY A 27 5.60 42.01 -10.78
CA GLY A 27 5.72 40.95 -9.76
C GLY A 27 4.55 40.69 -8.79
N ASN A 28 3.64 41.65 -8.57
CA ASN A 28 2.48 41.42 -7.69
C ASN A 28 1.27 40.79 -8.38
N GLU A 29 1.23 40.78 -9.72
CA GLU A 29 0.11 40.20 -10.49
C GLU A 29 0.29 38.72 -10.82
N PHE A 30 1.50 38.20 -10.67
CA PHE A 30 1.83 36.82 -11.09
C PHE A 30 1.19 35.76 -10.20
N ALA A 31 1.16 35.98 -8.88
CA ALA A 31 0.65 35.00 -7.92
C ALA A 31 -0.88 34.78 -8.03
N THR A 32 -1.63 35.81 -8.42
CA THR A 32 -3.09 35.70 -8.62
C THR A 32 -3.45 35.10 -9.98
N GLN A 33 -2.58 35.24 -10.99
CA GLN A 33 -2.83 34.78 -12.36
C GLN A 33 -2.46 33.32 -12.64
N THR A 34 -1.75 32.63 -11.74
CA THR A 34 -1.35 31.21 -11.91
C THR A 34 -2.44 30.22 -11.53
N ALA A 35 -3.48 30.65 -10.80
CA ALA A 35 -4.61 29.79 -10.48
C ALA A 35 -5.37 29.39 -11.77
N GLY A 36 -5.21 28.14 -12.20
CA GLY A 36 -5.87 27.58 -13.40
C GLY A 36 -5.06 27.64 -14.69
N LYS A 37 -3.80 28.13 -14.67
CA LYS A 37 -2.90 28.04 -15.83
C LYS A 37 -1.99 26.81 -15.70
N SER A 38 -1.85 26.06 -16.79
CA SER A 38 -0.86 24.97 -16.84
C SER A 38 0.52 25.54 -17.14
N VAL A 39 1.51 25.19 -16.32
CA VAL A 39 2.91 25.57 -16.56
C VAL A 39 3.44 24.72 -17.71
N VAL A 40 3.77 25.36 -18.84
CA VAL A 40 4.27 24.66 -20.05
C VAL A 40 5.81 24.61 -20.08
N GLY A 41 6.48 25.27 -19.13
CA GLY A 41 7.94 25.22 -18.97
C GLY A 41 8.45 26.37 -18.11
N THR A 42 9.73 26.30 -17.74
CA THR A 42 10.47 27.39 -17.10
C THR A 42 11.58 27.85 -18.02
N VAL A 43 11.72 29.17 -18.21
CA VAL A 43 12.86 29.76 -18.92
C VAL A 43 13.93 30.04 -17.87
N GLN A 44 15.08 29.39 -17.99
CA GLN A 44 16.24 29.68 -17.13
C GLN A 44 17.22 30.58 -17.88
N MET A 45 17.55 31.73 -17.28
CA MET A 45 18.66 32.55 -17.73
C MET A 45 19.91 32.16 -16.95
N PHE A 46 20.92 31.65 -17.64
CA PHE A 46 22.22 31.40 -17.05
C PHE A 46 23.08 32.65 -17.13
N TRP A 47 23.59 33.11 -15.99
CA TRP A 47 24.55 34.20 -15.97
C TRP A 47 25.94 33.64 -16.23
N ASN A 48 26.47 33.89 -17.43
CA ASN A 48 27.86 33.57 -17.76
C ASN A 48 28.77 34.70 -17.27
N ALA A 49 29.37 34.51 -16.10
CA ALA A 49 30.25 35.49 -15.46
C ALA A 49 31.50 35.84 -16.29
N ALA A 50 31.86 35.04 -17.30
CA ALA A 50 33.07 35.27 -18.10
C ALA A 50 32.96 36.40 -19.13
N LEU A 51 31.75 36.87 -19.47
CA LEU A 51 31.54 37.81 -20.58
C LEU A 51 30.87 39.14 -20.20
N GLY A 52 30.54 39.38 -18.94
CA GLY A 52 30.07 40.68 -18.44
C GLY A 52 28.72 41.18 -18.98
N TYR A 53 28.05 40.45 -19.88
CA TYR A 53 26.73 40.79 -20.43
C TYR A 53 25.81 39.56 -20.51
N ALA A 54 24.52 39.77 -20.29
CA ALA A 54 23.50 38.73 -20.46
C ALA A 54 23.21 38.52 -21.95
N GLN A 55 23.48 37.32 -22.47
CA GLN A 55 23.12 36.94 -23.84
C GLN A 55 21.77 36.18 -23.82
N PRO A 56 20.74 36.61 -24.58
CA PRO A 56 19.54 35.81 -24.75
C PRO A 56 19.87 34.59 -25.62
N VAL A 57 20.06 33.43 -24.98
CA VAL A 57 20.27 32.18 -25.70
C VAL A 57 18.91 31.64 -26.14
N SER A 58 18.50 31.90 -27.39
CA SER A 58 17.36 31.23 -28.00
C SER A 58 17.77 29.82 -28.45
N SER A 59 17.98 28.90 -27.51
CA SER A 59 18.21 27.51 -27.85
C SER A 59 16.86 26.84 -28.15
N THR A 60 16.53 26.71 -29.43
CA THR A 60 15.46 25.79 -29.89
C THR A 60 15.89 24.32 -29.80
N THR A 61 17.19 24.07 -29.60
CA THR A 61 17.69 22.77 -29.20
C THR A 61 17.35 22.56 -27.72
N PRO A 62 16.54 21.54 -27.36
CA PRO A 62 16.33 21.21 -25.96
C PRO A 62 17.70 21.04 -25.32
N LEU A 63 17.98 21.87 -24.32
CA LEU A 63 19.13 21.67 -23.45
C LEU A 63 19.09 20.20 -23.04
N PRO A 64 20.21 19.45 -23.08
CA PRO A 64 20.26 18.21 -22.35
C PRO A 64 19.99 18.61 -20.91
N VAL A 65 18.77 18.37 -20.44
CA VAL A 65 18.53 18.12 -19.03
C VAL A 65 19.48 16.98 -18.74
N SER A 66 20.65 17.33 -18.21
CA SER A 66 21.44 16.41 -17.43
C SER A 66 20.42 15.96 -16.40
N ALA A 67 19.88 14.75 -16.60
CA ALA A 67 19.19 14.04 -15.57
C ALA A 67 20.24 13.95 -14.49
N GLY A 68 20.25 14.93 -13.58
CA GLY A 68 21.00 14.81 -12.36
C GLY A 68 20.67 13.42 -11.88
N THR A 69 21.69 12.67 -11.53
CA THR A 69 21.57 11.30 -11.00
C THR A 69 20.78 11.25 -9.69
N GLY A 70 19.89 12.20 -9.42
CA GLY A 70 18.58 11.93 -8.84
C GLY A 70 17.89 10.92 -9.73
N THR A 71 18.27 9.66 -9.53
CA THR A 71 17.52 8.50 -9.96
C THR A 71 16.06 8.83 -9.73
N ASN A 72 15.31 9.00 -10.82
CA ASN A 72 13.86 8.82 -10.78
C ASN A 72 13.68 7.36 -10.37
N LEU A 73 13.78 7.08 -9.08
CA LEU A 73 13.51 5.79 -8.50
C LEU A 73 12.03 5.61 -8.77
N ALA A 74 11.72 4.95 -9.88
CA ALA A 74 10.38 4.49 -10.16
C ALA A 74 9.84 3.88 -8.86
N PRO A 75 8.65 4.30 -8.40
CA PRO A 75 8.11 3.84 -7.14
C PRO A 75 8.15 2.31 -7.16
N PHE A 76 8.93 1.73 -6.25
CA PHE A 76 8.97 0.28 -6.10
C PHE A 76 7.60 -0.15 -5.60
N ALA A 77 6.80 -0.77 -6.45
CA ALA A 77 5.54 -1.36 -6.06
C ALA A 77 5.75 -2.87 -5.90
N ALA A 78 5.54 -3.38 -4.69
CA ALA A 78 5.55 -4.82 -4.42
C ALA A 78 4.22 -5.27 -3.83
N TYR A 79 3.96 -6.56 -4.00
CA TYR A 79 2.83 -7.23 -3.37
C TYR A 79 3.33 -8.50 -2.68
N SER A 80 3.52 -8.40 -1.37
CA SER A 80 3.97 -9.52 -0.54
C SER A 80 2.76 -10.24 0.04
N LYS A 81 2.81 -11.58 0.09
CA LYS A 81 1.73 -12.40 0.66
C LYS A 81 2.29 -13.45 1.61
N ALA A 82 1.53 -13.76 2.63
CA ALA A 82 1.82 -14.83 3.57
C ALA A 82 0.52 -15.54 3.99
N THR A 83 0.67 -16.78 4.46
CA THR A 83 -0.46 -17.63 4.85
C THR A 83 -0.22 -18.25 6.22
N ILE A 84 -1.26 -18.36 7.03
CA ILE A 84 -1.26 -19.10 8.30
C ILE A 84 -2.40 -20.11 8.27
N ALA A 85 -2.04 -21.39 8.22
CA ALA A 85 -2.99 -22.50 8.40
C ALA A 85 -3.17 -22.76 9.88
N ARG A 86 -4.41 -22.75 10.36
CA ARG A 86 -4.71 -23.12 11.75
C ARG A 86 -4.71 -24.65 11.93
N PRO A 87 -4.57 -25.15 13.16
CA PRO A 87 -4.66 -26.58 13.44
C PRO A 87 -5.99 -27.21 13.02
N ASN A 88 -6.01 -28.53 12.86
CA ASN A 88 -7.20 -29.31 12.55
C ASN A 88 -8.16 -29.42 13.76
N ASN A 89 -8.72 -28.31 14.21
CA ASN A 89 -9.74 -28.25 15.25
C ASN A 89 -10.86 -27.28 14.81
N THR A 90 -11.99 -27.26 15.50
CA THR A 90 -13.09 -26.31 15.22
C THR A 90 -13.50 -25.55 16.49
N THR A 91 -12.55 -25.37 17.41
CA THR A 91 -12.82 -24.67 18.67
C THR A 91 -13.20 -23.23 18.37
N THR A 92 -14.34 -22.80 18.90
CA THR A 92 -14.82 -21.42 18.77
C THR A 92 -13.80 -20.47 19.42
N TYR A 93 -13.35 -19.48 18.65
CA TYR A 93 -12.59 -18.37 19.19
C TYR A 93 -13.48 -17.50 20.05
N THR A 94 -12.92 -17.00 21.16
CA THR A 94 -13.49 -15.86 21.88
C THR A 94 -12.85 -14.57 21.39
N ALA A 95 -13.46 -13.42 21.69
CA ALA A 95 -12.81 -12.15 21.44
C ALA A 95 -11.44 -12.05 22.15
N ASN A 96 -10.52 -11.29 21.56
CA ASN A 96 -9.15 -11.07 22.01
C ASN A 96 -8.33 -12.36 22.10
N THR A 97 -8.43 -13.22 21.09
CA THR A 97 -7.63 -14.44 20.97
C THR A 97 -6.77 -14.44 19.71
N GLY A 98 -5.64 -15.15 19.73
CA GLY A 98 -4.73 -15.21 18.59
C GLY A 98 -5.10 -16.27 17.57
N TRP A 99 -4.94 -15.94 16.29
CA TRP A 99 -4.97 -16.90 15.19
C TRP A 99 -3.54 -17.39 14.89
N ASN A 100 -3.29 -18.70 15.02
CA ASN A 100 -1.95 -19.25 14.78
C ASN A 100 -2.00 -20.69 14.24
N ASN A 101 -0.83 -21.27 13.95
CA ASN A 101 -0.66 -22.60 13.39
C ASN A 101 -0.55 -23.73 14.41
N ALA A 102 -0.55 -23.43 15.71
CA ALA A 102 -0.44 -24.42 16.77
C ALA A 102 -1.16 -23.97 18.05
N THR A 103 -1.75 -24.92 18.78
CA THR A 103 -2.43 -24.68 20.07
C THR A 103 -1.47 -24.56 21.26
N SER A 104 -0.20 -24.92 21.07
CA SER A 104 0.87 -24.80 22.06
C SER A 104 2.21 -24.69 21.35
N ALA A 105 3.18 -23.99 21.97
CA ALA A 105 4.50 -23.77 21.38
C ALA A 105 4.41 -23.24 19.94
N ALA A 106 3.48 -22.30 19.71
CA ALA A 106 3.34 -21.67 18.43
C ALA A 106 4.68 -21.07 17.98
N THR A 107 4.94 -21.20 16.68
CA THR A 107 6.08 -20.63 15.98
C THR A 107 5.63 -19.74 14.82
N GLY A 108 4.33 -19.74 14.51
CA GLY A 108 3.75 -19.12 13.33
C GLY A 108 3.48 -17.63 13.52
N PHE A 109 4.48 -16.81 13.27
CA PHE A 109 4.20 -15.51 12.68
C PHE A 109 4.04 -15.70 11.17
N PHE A 110 3.29 -14.81 10.52
CA PHE A 110 3.36 -14.74 9.06
C PHE A 110 4.43 -13.73 8.65
N SER A 111 5.18 -14.07 7.61
CA SER A 111 6.30 -13.25 7.13
C SER A 111 6.04 -12.76 5.72
N LEU A 112 5.90 -11.44 5.57
CA LEU A 112 5.80 -10.75 4.29
C LEU A 112 7.21 -10.46 3.81
N THR A 113 7.84 -11.44 3.15
CA THR A 113 9.18 -11.28 2.58
C THR A 113 9.17 -10.22 1.49
N THR A 114 10.30 -9.53 1.33
CA THR A 114 10.48 -8.45 0.35
C THR A 114 9.45 -7.32 0.44
N ALA A 115 8.84 -7.12 1.61
CA ALA A 115 7.91 -6.03 1.84
C ALA A 115 8.61 -4.67 1.68
N CYS A 116 9.87 -4.58 2.12
CA CYS A 116 10.76 -3.45 1.87
C CYS A 116 11.76 -3.77 0.75
N ARG A 117 12.14 -2.75 -0.02
CA ARG A 117 13.13 -2.89 -1.11
C ARG A 117 14.54 -3.16 -0.60
N VAL A 118 14.90 -2.56 0.53
CA VAL A 118 16.24 -2.62 1.13
C VAL A 118 16.13 -2.94 2.62
N ASN A 119 17.21 -3.47 3.19
CA ASN A 119 17.29 -3.75 4.62
C ASN A 119 17.08 -2.47 5.42
N GLY A 120 16.19 -2.49 6.42
CA GLY A 120 15.86 -1.28 7.19
C GLY A 120 14.99 -0.25 6.45
N GLY A 121 14.59 -0.55 5.20
CA GLY A 121 13.90 0.38 4.31
C GLY A 121 12.50 0.72 4.78
N GLN A 122 12.00 1.88 4.32
CA GLN A 122 10.64 2.35 4.58
C GLN A 122 9.76 2.15 3.35
N VAL A 123 8.48 1.89 3.59
CA VAL A 123 7.46 1.71 2.57
C VAL A 123 6.15 2.34 3.00
N LEU A 124 5.33 2.67 2.02
CA LEU A 124 3.94 3.03 2.17
C LEU A 124 3.06 1.83 1.88
N ILE A 125 2.06 1.58 2.72
CA ILE A 125 1.07 0.52 2.59
C ILE A 125 -0.27 1.15 2.19
N PRO A 126 -0.60 1.22 0.89
CA PRO A 126 -1.90 1.73 0.43
C PRO A 126 -3.02 0.70 0.49
N ARG A 127 -2.68 -0.60 0.57
CA ARG A 127 -3.66 -1.69 0.56
C ARG A 127 -3.18 -2.91 1.34
N ILE A 128 -4.08 -3.47 2.14
CA ILE A 128 -3.94 -4.78 2.77
C ILE A 128 -5.14 -5.63 2.35
N ASP A 129 -4.89 -6.82 1.84
CA ASP A 129 -5.92 -7.77 1.46
C ASP A 129 -5.85 -8.99 2.38
N ILE A 130 -6.99 -9.46 2.86
CA ILE A 130 -7.10 -10.55 3.82
C ILE A 130 -8.14 -11.52 3.30
N TRP A 131 -7.80 -12.81 3.26
CA TRP A 131 -8.71 -13.86 2.79
C TRP A 131 -8.64 -15.11 3.65
N SER A 132 -9.79 -15.70 3.92
CA SER A 132 -9.87 -17.03 4.51
C SER A 132 -10.24 -18.06 3.44
N SER A 133 -9.64 -19.25 3.53
CA SER A 133 -10.01 -20.43 2.73
C SER A 133 -11.36 -21.04 3.12
N ALA A 134 -12.04 -20.50 4.14
CA ALA A 134 -13.37 -20.88 4.56
C ALA A 134 -14.34 -19.70 4.50
N ASN A 135 -15.63 -20.02 4.53
CA ASN A 135 -16.70 -19.05 4.58
C ASN A 135 -17.76 -19.40 5.63
N PRO A 136 -17.43 -19.43 6.94
CA PRO A 136 -18.40 -19.78 7.97
C PRO A 136 -19.56 -18.78 8.05
N ALA A 137 -20.65 -19.18 8.71
CA ALA A 137 -21.82 -18.34 8.88
C ALA A 137 -21.49 -17.04 9.65
N THR A 138 -20.78 -17.17 10.76
CA THR A 138 -20.21 -16.04 11.50
C THR A 138 -18.93 -15.59 10.80
N LYS A 139 -18.85 -14.32 10.41
CA LYS A 139 -17.66 -13.78 9.76
C LYS A 139 -16.57 -13.46 10.76
N LEU A 140 -15.32 -13.74 10.37
CA LEU A 140 -14.17 -13.35 11.16
C LEU A 140 -14.03 -11.83 11.16
N THR A 141 -14.00 -11.26 12.35
CA THR A 141 -13.57 -9.89 12.60
C THR A 141 -12.27 -9.96 13.39
N GLY A 142 -11.31 -9.14 13.04
CA GLY A 142 -10.01 -9.19 13.67
C GLY A 142 -9.19 -7.93 13.47
N VAL A 143 -7.97 -8.00 13.99
CA VAL A 143 -6.93 -6.97 13.81
C VAL A 143 -5.68 -7.67 13.31
N VAL A 144 -5.14 -7.17 12.19
CA VAL A 144 -3.80 -7.55 11.74
C VAL A 144 -2.79 -6.63 12.40
N TRP A 145 -1.81 -7.21 13.08
CA TRP A 145 -0.69 -6.49 13.70
C TRP A 145 0.56 -6.72 12.86
N LEU A 146 1.23 -5.64 12.45
CA LEU A 146 2.46 -5.70 11.66
C LEU A 146 3.64 -5.22 12.49
N PHE A 147 4.75 -5.94 12.38
CA PHE A 147 5.98 -5.69 13.11
C PHE A 147 7.17 -5.58 12.15
N SER A 148 8.07 -4.64 12.42
CA SER A 148 9.32 -4.42 11.69
C SER A 148 10.34 -5.52 11.92
N ALA A 149 10.28 -6.17 13.09
CA ALA A 149 11.08 -7.32 13.51
C ALA A 149 10.18 -8.46 14.01
N VAL A 150 10.72 -9.67 14.14
CA VAL A 150 10.01 -10.78 14.77
C VAL A 150 9.75 -10.42 16.24
N PRO A 151 8.48 -10.36 16.70
CA PRO A 151 8.20 -10.05 18.10
C PRO A 151 8.61 -11.22 19.01
N GLY A 152 8.99 -10.91 20.25
CA GLY A 152 9.31 -11.91 21.26
C GLY A 152 8.07 -12.64 21.81
N THR A 153 6.92 -11.97 21.78
CA THR A 153 5.63 -12.56 22.17
C THR A 153 5.05 -13.37 21.03
N ASN A 154 4.82 -14.66 21.27
CA ASN A 154 4.06 -15.50 20.36
C ASN A 154 2.76 -15.95 21.04
N VAL A 155 1.64 -15.75 20.35
CA VAL A 155 0.31 -16.12 20.85
C VAL A 155 -0.12 -17.39 20.15
N SER A 156 -0.34 -18.46 20.91
CA SER A 156 -0.85 -19.73 20.35
C SER A 156 -2.28 -19.59 19.84
N ASP A 157 -2.66 -20.52 18.96
CA ASP A 157 -4.01 -20.55 18.39
C ASP A 157 -5.07 -20.63 19.49
N ASN A 158 -6.06 -19.73 19.43
CA ASN A 158 -7.14 -19.59 20.40
C ASN A 158 -6.68 -19.28 21.85
N ALA A 159 -5.44 -18.83 22.03
CA ALA A 159 -4.96 -18.31 23.32
C ALA A 159 -5.28 -16.82 23.43
N THR A 160 -5.33 -16.29 24.66
CA THR A 160 -5.50 -14.84 24.90
C THR A 160 -4.44 -14.06 24.15
N PHE A 161 -4.90 -13.13 23.31
CA PHE A 161 -4.03 -12.26 22.54
C PHE A 161 -3.46 -11.17 23.44
N THR A 162 -2.13 -11.10 23.49
CA THR A 162 -1.40 -10.04 24.18
C THR A 162 -0.16 -9.69 23.37
N ILE A 163 0.21 -8.42 23.39
CA ILE A 163 1.48 -7.92 22.87
C ILE A 163 2.26 -7.44 24.10
N ALA A 164 3.46 -7.97 24.33
CA ALA A 164 4.29 -7.49 25.44
C ALA A 164 4.73 -6.05 25.19
N ALA A 165 4.94 -5.29 26.28
CA ALA A 165 5.42 -3.91 26.23
C ALA A 165 6.68 -3.72 25.35
N ALA A 166 7.59 -4.70 25.37
CA ALA A 166 8.82 -4.68 24.57
C ALA A 166 8.56 -4.80 23.06
N ASP A 167 7.48 -5.47 22.64
CA ASP A 167 7.16 -5.69 21.23
C ASP A 167 6.42 -4.50 20.59
N PHE A 168 5.81 -3.62 21.40
CA PHE A 168 5.18 -2.39 20.89
C PHE A 168 6.17 -1.49 20.15
N ALA A 169 7.45 -1.49 20.54
CA ALA A 169 8.50 -0.74 19.85
C ALA A 169 8.75 -1.23 18.42
N ASN A 170 8.37 -2.47 18.12
CA ASN A 170 8.53 -3.08 16.80
C ASN A 170 7.28 -2.93 15.92
N LEU A 171 6.16 -2.38 16.42
CA LEU A 171 4.97 -2.16 15.60
C LEU A 171 5.27 -1.22 14.43
N THR A 172 4.70 -1.53 13.27
CA THR A 172 4.91 -0.75 12.04
C THR A 172 3.64 -0.62 11.21
N GLY A 173 3.49 0.45 10.44
CA GLY A 173 2.26 0.76 9.71
C GLY A 173 1.21 1.43 10.60
N SER A 174 0.72 0.73 11.63
CA SER A 174 -0.31 1.24 12.56
C SER A 174 -0.08 0.73 13.98
N VAL A 175 -0.06 1.64 14.95
CA VAL A 175 0.06 1.29 16.39
C VAL A 175 -1.23 0.70 16.95
N GLN A 176 -2.36 0.90 16.28
CA GLN A 176 -3.66 0.33 16.65
C GLN A 176 -3.98 -0.95 15.86
N GLY A 177 -3.01 -1.44 15.08
CA GLY A 177 -3.21 -2.50 14.11
C GLY A 177 -4.16 -2.11 12.97
N PHE A 178 -4.55 -3.11 12.18
CA PHE A 178 -5.43 -2.98 11.02
C PHE A 178 -6.69 -3.81 11.22
N ALA A 179 -7.75 -3.15 11.71
CA ALA A 179 -9.04 -3.81 11.91
C ALA A 179 -9.66 -4.24 10.58
N PHE A 180 -10.24 -5.44 10.56
CA PHE A 180 -10.93 -5.98 9.39
C PHE A 180 -12.18 -6.77 9.78
N THR A 181 -13.10 -6.91 8.84
CA THR A 181 -14.24 -7.84 8.92
C THR A 181 -14.32 -8.55 7.58
N LEU A 182 -14.23 -9.88 7.59
CA LEU A 182 -14.35 -10.66 6.36
C LEU A 182 -15.76 -10.52 5.81
N GLY A 183 -15.87 -10.10 4.55
CA GLY A 183 -17.10 -10.14 3.79
C GLY A 183 -17.20 -11.42 2.96
N ASN A 184 -18.39 -11.66 2.42
CA ASN A 184 -18.51 -12.53 1.26
C ASN A 184 -18.03 -11.74 0.04
N ALA A 185 -16.77 -11.94 -0.36
CA ALA A 185 -16.20 -11.26 -1.51
C ALA A 185 -16.72 -11.80 -2.86
N GLN A 186 -17.50 -12.88 -2.86
CA GLN A 186 -18.03 -13.51 -4.07
C GLN A 186 -19.55 -13.31 -4.16
N THR A 187 -19.97 -12.64 -5.23
CA THR A 187 -21.34 -12.20 -5.50
C THR A 187 -22.33 -13.33 -5.82
N ASN A 188 -21.87 -14.58 -5.94
CA ASN A 188 -22.73 -15.72 -6.28
C ASN A 188 -22.67 -16.79 -5.18
N SER A 189 -23.85 -17.16 -4.67
CA SER A 189 -24.10 -18.16 -3.62
C SER A 189 -23.31 -19.46 -3.80
N GLY A 190 -22.53 -19.84 -2.79
CA GLY A 190 -21.69 -21.05 -2.79
C GLY A 190 -20.21 -20.81 -2.53
N ALA A 191 -19.81 -19.57 -2.21
CA ALA A 191 -18.42 -19.19 -1.97
C ALA A 191 -17.79 -20.01 -0.83
N SER A 192 -16.74 -20.76 -1.13
CA SER A 192 -15.95 -21.50 -0.13
C SER A 192 -15.01 -20.61 0.66
N ASN A 193 -14.86 -19.33 0.29
CA ASN A 193 -13.92 -18.39 0.89
C ASN A 193 -14.59 -17.07 1.29
N SER A 194 -13.89 -16.30 2.10
CA SER A 194 -14.29 -14.96 2.54
C SER A 194 -13.09 -14.02 2.51
N GLY A 195 -13.31 -12.71 2.44
CA GLY A 195 -12.22 -11.75 2.29
C GLY A 195 -12.57 -10.31 2.60
N ALA A 196 -11.55 -9.51 2.85
CA ALA A 196 -11.60 -8.08 3.09
C ALA A 196 -10.43 -7.39 2.38
N SER A 197 -10.65 -6.18 1.86
CA SER A 197 -9.59 -5.31 1.35
C SER A 197 -9.64 -3.98 2.08
N LEU A 198 -8.57 -3.66 2.79
CA LEU A 198 -8.39 -2.42 3.52
C LEU A 198 -7.72 -1.42 2.58
N THR A 199 -8.45 -0.38 2.19
CA THR A 199 -7.99 0.68 1.27
C THR A 199 -8.42 2.06 1.80
N GLY A 200 -7.87 3.14 1.25
CA GLY A 200 -8.27 4.52 1.54
C GLY A 200 -7.28 5.30 2.41
N THR A 201 -6.69 4.66 3.42
CA THR A 201 -5.60 5.24 4.23
C THR A 201 -4.29 4.59 3.87
N THR A 202 -3.28 5.40 3.56
CA THR A 202 -1.91 4.91 3.33
C THR A 202 -1.10 5.01 4.61
N PHE A 203 -0.47 3.92 5.00
CA PHE A 203 0.30 3.82 6.25
C PHE A 203 1.79 3.70 5.97
N GLN A 204 2.62 4.38 6.77
CA GLN A 204 4.07 4.23 6.66
C GLN A 204 4.55 3.07 7.53
N ALA A 205 5.27 2.14 6.91
CA ALA A 205 5.90 1.01 7.58
C ALA A 205 7.40 1.00 7.31
N GLN A 206 8.14 0.32 8.19
CA GLN A 206 9.58 0.19 8.13
C GLN A 206 9.96 -1.25 8.48
N CYS A 207 10.88 -1.84 7.72
CA CYS A 207 11.49 -3.11 8.08
C CYS A 207 12.63 -2.87 9.08
N ALA A 208 12.91 -3.82 9.96
CA ALA A 208 14.06 -3.73 10.86
C ALA A 208 15.39 -3.73 10.09
N SER A 209 16.46 -3.25 10.74
CA SER A 209 17.80 -3.32 10.19
C SER A 209 18.19 -4.76 9.87
N GLY A 210 18.86 -4.97 8.72
CA GLY A 210 19.29 -6.29 8.27
C GLY A 210 18.19 -7.16 7.63
N THR A 211 16.94 -6.69 7.53
CA THR A 211 15.85 -7.44 6.90
C THR A 211 14.98 -6.58 5.98
N THR A 212 14.38 -7.22 4.97
CA THR A 212 13.35 -6.69 4.07
C THR A 212 11.95 -7.22 4.40
N THR A 213 11.80 -7.91 5.53
CA THR A 213 10.58 -8.65 5.90
C THR A 213 9.80 -7.89 6.94
N ILE A 214 8.49 -7.75 6.73
CA ILE A 214 7.52 -7.38 7.77
C ILE A 214 6.92 -8.67 8.32
N THR A 215 6.88 -8.80 9.63
CA THR A 215 6.27 -9.94 10.32
C THR A 215 4.88 -9.53 10.81
N GLY A 216 3.95 -10.47 10.94
CA GLY A 216 2.63 -10.15 11.46
C GLY A 216 1.97 -11.23 12.29
N MET A 217 0.98 -10.77 13.04
CA MET A 217 0.08 -11.58 13.88
C MET A 217 -1.37 -11.19 13.61
N VAL A 218 -2.30 -12.07 13.94
CA VAL A 218 -3.73 -11.80 13.80
C VAL A 218 -4.43 -12.05 15.13
N GLU A 219 -5.15 -11.03 15.57
CA GLU A 219 -6.06 -11.07 16.69
C GLU A 219 -7.50 -11.24 16.19
N VAL A 220 -8.25 -12.12 16.82
CA VAL A 220 -9.68 -12.33 16.60
C VAL A 220 -10.47 -11.49 17.61
N THR A 221 -11.38 -10.63 17.15
CA THR A 221 -12.09 -9.66 18.00
C THR A 221 -13.57 -9.99 18.20
N ASN A 222 -14.06 -11.07 17.60
CA ASN A 222 -15.42 -11.57 17.80
C ASN A 222 -15.44 -13.07 18.09
N ALA A 223 -16.58 -13.57 18.57
CA ALA A 223 -16.80 -15.00 18.63
C ALA A 223 -16.84 -15.56 17.20
N TYR A 224 -15.93 -16.47 16.87
CA TYR A 224 -15.79 -17.01 15.51
C TYR A 224 -15.66 -18.53 15.57
N VAL A 225 -16.50 -19.25 14.82
CA VAL A 225 -16.41 -20.72 14.69
C VAL A 225 -15.66 -21.03 13.40
N PRO A 226 -14.39 -21.46 13.50
CA PRO A 226 -13.54 -21.66 12.35
C PRO A 226 -13.81 -23.02 11.68
N ALA A 227 -13.40 -23.15 10.42
CA ALA A 227 -13.31 -24.44 9.77
C ALA A 227 -12.02 -25.19 10.18
N ALA A 228 -12.07 -26.51 10.14
CA ALA A 228 -10.89 -27.36 10.29
C ALA A 228 -9.86 -27.06 9.17
N ASN A 229 -8.58 -26.88 9.53
CA ASN A 229 -7.48 -26.52 8.60
C ASN A 229 -7.73 -25.24 7.79
N GLU A 230 -8.49 -24.28 8.32
CA GLU A 230 -8.69 -23.00 7.66
C GLU A 230 -7.37 -22.24 7.48
N VAL A 231 -7.17 -21.68 6.29
CA VAL A 231 -5.98 -20.92 5.95
C VAL A 231 -6.35 -19.46 5.82
N LEU A 232 -5.73 -18.62 6.64
CA LEU A 232 -5.81 -17.17 6.51
C LEU A 232 -4.62 -16.68 5.66
N THR A 233 -4.91 -15.90 4.63
CA THR A 233 -3.93 -15.28 3.73
C THR A 233 -3.94 -13.78 3.95
N VAL A 234 -2.78 -13.19 4.18
CA VAL A 234 -2.59 -11.74 4.29
C VAL A 234 -1.66 -11.29 3.16
N GLY A 235 -2.14 -10.36 2.35
CA GLY A 235 -1.38 -9.72 1.28
C GLY A 235 -1.26 -8.22 1.53
N VAL A 236 -0.09 -7.66 1.25
CA VAL A 236 0.21 -6.24 1.46
C VAL A 236 0.81 -5.67 0.19
N ALA A 237 0.17 -4.64 -0.36
CA ALA A 237 0.78 -3.80 -1.37
C ALA A 237 1.70 -2.80 -0.67
N THR A 238 2.93 -2.67 -1.15
CA THR A 238 3.90 -1.68 -0.66
C THR A 238 4.39 -0.80 -1.79
N ILE A 239 4.64 0.47 -1.48
CA ILE A 239 5.30 1.45 -2.36
C ILE A 239 6.55 1.95 -1.64
N GLY A 240 7.71 1.92 -2.29
CA GLY A 240 8.95 2.44 -1.70
C GLY A 240 8.83 3.91 -1.29
N ALA A 241 9.11 4.22 -0.03
CA ALA A 241 9.29 5.59 0.45
C ALA A 241 10.78 5.91 0.35
N ASN A 242 11.15 6.89 -0.47
CA ASN A 242 12.54 7.37 -0.59
C ASN A 242 12.87 8.35 0.53
#